data_AF-A0A0N4THT3-F1
#
_entry.id   AF-A0A0N4THT3-F1
#
_cell.length_a   1.000
_cell.length_b   1.000
_cell.length_c   1.000
_cell.angle_alpha   90.00
_cell.angle_beta   90.00
_cell.angle_gamma   90.00
#
_symmetry.space_group_name_H-M   'P 1'
#
loop_
_entity.id
_entity.type
_entity.pdbx_description
1 polymer ?
#
loop_
_entity_poly.entity_id
_entity_poly.type
_entity_poly.pdbx_seq_one_letter_code
_entity_poly.pdbx_strand_id
1 'polypeptide(L)'
;MNTTESRRIWRRGQNFLVNCTIFCRAFELFPLIQQLVVKSEDVTQVTIEVIREFSEENVVYLELRSTPRQTTFMSKEEYVKALITGVVQSRQLFPNICVRFLLSIDRRQTVEEAEETLKLALRYGM
;
A
#
# COMPACT_ATOMS: atom_id res chain seq x y z
N MET A 1 7.76 -35.86 -2.09
CA MET A 1 8.81 -34.98 -1.53
C MET A 1 8.41 -34.65 -0.09
N ASN A 2 9.25 -35.02 0.87
CA ASN A 2 8.92 -35.00 2.30
C ASN A 2 8.93 -33.59 2.89
N THR A 3 7.92 -33.28 3.69
CA THR A 3 7.63 -32.01 4.38
C THR A 3 8.74 -31.50 5.32
N THR A 4 9.74 -32.33 5.62
CA THR A 4 10.89 -31.98 6.48
C THR A 4 11.95 -31.17 5.74
N GLU A 5 12.07 -31.34 4.42
CA GLU A 5 13.12 -30.72 3.61
C GLU A 5 12.79 -29.26 3.25
N SER A 6 11.50 -28.95 3.09
CA SER A 6 10.99 -27.59 2.91
C SER A 6 11.30 -26.71 4.13
N ARG A 7 11.30 -27.24 5.36
CA ARG A 7 11.61 -26.44 6.57
C ARG A 7 13.09 -26.03 6.66
N ARG A 8 14.01 -26.79 6.05
CA ARG A 8 15.45 -26.46 6.04
C ARG A 8 15.79 -25.33 5.07
N ILE A 9 15.09 -25.26 3.93
CA ILE A 9 15.30 -24.22 2.91
C ILE A 9 14.83 -22.86 3.45
N TRP A 10 13.70 -22.82 4.17
CA TRP A 10 13.20 -21.59 4.80
C TRP A 10 14.10 -21.04 5.91
N ARG A 11 14.77 -21.90 6.70
CA ARG A 11 15.73 -21.44 7.72
C ARG A 11 17.04 -20.90 7.13
N ARG A 12 17.48 -21.42 5.97
CA ARG A 12 18.66 -20.90 5.27
C ARG A 12 18.39 -19.57 4.54
N GLY A 13 17.18 -19.39 4.01
CA GLY A 13 16.75 -18.10 3.42
C GLY A 13 16.60 -16.98 4.44
N GLN A 14 16.20 -17.30 5.68
CA GLN A 14 16.10 -16.32 6.77
C GLN A 14 17.45 -15.77 7.24
N ASN A 15 18.53 -16.55 7.18
CA ASN A 15 19.86 -16.09 7.60
C ASN A 15 20.62 -15.28 6.52
N PHE A 16 20.17 -15.28 5.27
CA PHE A 16 20.79 -14.48 4.20
C PHE A 16 20.25 -13.04 4.14
N LEU A 17 19.10 -12.77 4.76
CA LEU A 17 18.48 -11.44 4.81
C LEU A 17 18.95 -10.58 6.00
N VAL A 18 19.73 -11.14 6.92
CA VAL A 18 20.12 -10.47 8.18
C VAL A 18 21.28 -9.46 8.01
N ASN A 19 21.94 -9.43 6.85
CA ASN A 19 23.05 -8.50 6.55
C ASN A 19 22.70 -7.47 5.46
N CYS A 20 21.43 -7.09 5.32
CA CYS A 20 21.02 -6.08 4.35
C CYS A 20 20.89 -4.70 5.02
N THR A 21 21.97 -3.93 5.05
CA THR A 21 21.96 -2.51 5.50
C THR A 21 20.97 -1.65 4.71
N ILE A 22 20.65 -2.04 3.47
CA ILE A 22 19.68 -1.38 2.59
C ILE A 22 18.24 -1.59 3.08
N PHE A 23 17.90 -2.78 3.56
CA PHE A 23 16.55 -3.08 4.05
C PHE A 23 16.21 -2.22 5.28
N CYS A 24 17.14 -2.11 6.23
CA CYS A 24 16.94 -1.26 7.42
C CYS A 24 16.80 0.22 7.07
N ARG A 25 17.64 0.76 6.16
CA ARG A 25 17.56 2.16 5.71
C ARG A 25 16.26 2.49 4.98
N ALA A 26 15.68 1.54 4.24
CA ALA A 26 14.37 1.77 3.60
C ALA A 26 13.28 2.07 4.63
N PHE A 27 13.33 1.48 5.84
CA PHE A 27 12.39 1.78 6.92
C PHE A 27 12.58 3.16 7.56
N GLU A 28 13.75 3.79 7.40
CA GLU A 28 14.01 5.17 7.85
C GLU A 28 13.45 6.20 6.86
N LEU A 29 13.33 5.84 5.57
CA LEU A 29 12.80 6.72 4.52
C LEU A 29 11.26 6.80 4.53
N PHE A 30 10.58 5.70 4.84
CA PHE A 30 9.11 5.69 4.82
C PHE A 30 8.45 6.75 5.71
N PRO A 31 8.91 7.00 6.97
CA PRO A 31 8.38 8.08 7.79
C PRO A 31 8.52 9.47 7.15
N LEU A 32 9.64 9.73 6.46
CA LEU A 32 9.88 11.02 5.80
C LEU A 32 8.92 11.24 4.63
N ILE A 33 8.71 10.22 3.80
CA ILE A 33 7.75 10.28 2.68
C ILE A 33 6.33 10.47 3.21
N GLN A 34 5.98 9.80 4.30
CA GLN A 34 4.66 9.91 4.93
C GLN A 34 4.42 11.30 5.54
N GLN A 35 5.47 12.05 5.90
CA GLN A 35 5.33 13.44 6.36
C GLN A 35 5.07 14.43 5.22
N LEU A 36 5.32 14.06 3.96
CA LEU A 36 5.06 14.92 2.81
C LEU A 36 3.60 14.81 2.33
N VAL A 37 2.95 13.67 2.56
CA VAL A 37 1.56 13.41 2.16
C VAL A 37 0.66 13.56 3.37
N VAL A 38 0.21 14.80 3.61
CA VAL A 38 -0.53 15.14 4.84
C VAL A 38 -2.02 15.39 4.58
N LYS A 39 -2.39 15.82 3.37
CA LYS A 39 -3.78 16.11 2.99
C LYS A 39 -4.36 15.04 2.08
N SER A 40 -5.69 14.98 2.03
CA SER A 40 -6.44 14.08 1.15
C SER A 40 -6.21 14.39 -0.34
N GLU A 41 -6.00 15.66 -0.71
CA GLU A 41 -5.71 16.04 -2.09
C GLU A 41 -4.37 15.49 -2.56
N ASP A 42 -3.34 15.53 -1.70
CA ASP A 42 -2.01 15.01 -2.00
C ASP A 42 -2.06 13.51 -2.30
N VAL A 43 -2.85 12.76 -1.51
CA VAL A 43 -3.07 11.31 -1.71
C VAL A 43 -3.69 11.03 -3.07
N THR A 44 -4.67 11.85 -3.47
CA THR A 44 -5.36 11.72 -4.76
C THR A 44 -4.38 11.94 -5.91
N GLN A 45 -3.59 13.02 -5.86
CA GLN A 45 -2.60 13.34 -6.89
C GLN A 45 -1.53 12.26 -7.01
N VAL A 46 -0.93 11.84 -5.89
CA VAL A 46 0.07 10.77 -5.87
C VAL A 46 -0.50 9.48 -6.46
N THR A 47 -1.75 9.14 -6.17
CA THR A 47 -2.39 7.94 -6.72
C THR A 47 -2.51 8.00 -8.25
N ILE A 48 -2.89 9.15 -8.79
CA ILE A 48 -3.00 9.35 -10.25
C ILE A 48 -1.62 9.28 -10.91
N GLU A 49 -0.62 9.93 -10.32
CA GLU A 49 0.75 9.93 -10.84
C GLU A 49 1.35 8.52 -10.87
N VAL A 50 1.17 7.74 -9.79
CA VAL A 50 1.63 6.34 -9.73
C VAL A 50 0.95 5.50 -10.82
N ILE A 51 -0.36 5.65 -11.01
CA ILE A 51 -1.08 4.88 -12.05
C ILE A 51 -0.64 5.30 -13.45
N ARG A 52 -0.41 6.60 -13.67
CA ARG A 52 0.12 7.13 -14.94
C ARG A 52 1.46 6.49 -15.29
N GLU A 53 2.40 6.47 -14.34
CA GLU A 53 3.74 5.88 -14.53
C GLU A 53 3.64 4.40 -14.91
N PHE A 54 2.83 3.61 -14.20
CA PHE A 54 2.63 2.19 -14.55
C PHE A 54 1.92 2.00 -15.89
N SER A 55 0.99 2.89 -16.25
CA SER A 55 0.35 2.86 -17.56
C SER A 55 1.34 3.16 -18.70
N GLU A 56 2.29 4.08 -18.49
CA GLU A 56 3.35 4.41 -19.45
C GLU A 56 4.33 3.23 -19.63
N GLU A 57 4.52 2.43 -18.58
CA GLU A 57 5.30 1.17 -18.62
C GLU A 57 4.53 -0.02 -19.23
N ASN A 58 3.33 0.21 -19.78
CA ASN A 58 2.45 -0.82 -20.36
C ASN A 58 1.98 -1.89 -19.36
N VAL A 59 1.86 -1.54 -18.08
CA VAL A 59 1.23 -2.41 -17.10
C VAL A 59 -0.28 -2.45 -17.37
N VAL A 60 -0.81 -3.65 -17.57
CA VAL A 60 -2.25 -3.86 -17.84
C VAL A 60 -3.07 -4.11 -16.57
N TYR A 61 -2.43 -4.54 -15.48
CA TYR A 61 -3.08 -4.83 -14.21
C TYR A 61 -2.18 -4.42 -13.04
N LEU A 62 -2.70 -3.58 -12.14
CA LEU A 62 -1.98 -3.01 -11.01
C LEU A 62 -2.78 -3.18 -9.71
N GLU A 63 -2.13 -3.74 -8.69
CA GLU A 63 -2.66 -3.80 -7.33
C GLU A 63 -1.93 -2.79 -6.43
N LEU A 64 -2.62 -1.70 -6.11
CA LEU A 64 -2.11 -0.67 -5.21
C LEU A 64 -2.37 -1.04 -3.76
N ARG A 65 -1.32 -1.28 -2.99
CA ARG A 65 -1.43 -1.49 -1.54
C ARG A 65 -1.19 -0.19 -0.79
N SER A 66 -2.07 0.15 0.15
CA SER A 66 -1.82 1.27 1.06
C SER A 66 -2.32 0.99 2.46
N THR A 67 -1.62 1.53 3.47
CA THR A 67 -2.03 1.49 4.87
C THR A 67 -2.78 2.79 5.17
N PRO A 68 -4.09 2.76 5.48
CA PRO A 68 -4.83 3.97 5.86
C PRO A 68 -4.18 4.67 7.05
N ARG A 69 -3.98 5.99 6.92
CA ARG A 69 -3.36 6.81 7.96
C ARG A 69 -4.34 7.83 8.47
N GLN A 70 -4.16 8.21 9.73
CA GLN A 70 -4.78 9.40 10.30
C GLN A 70 -3.68 10.44 10.50
N THR A 71 -3.90 11.64 9.97
CA THR A 71 -3.07 12.82 10.21
C THR A 71 -3.92 13.90 10.87
N THR A 72 -3.31 15.03 11.21
CA THR A 72 -4.02 16.19 11.74
C THR A 72 -5.08 16.75 10.78
N PHE A 73 -4.95 16.48 9.48
CA PHE A 73 -5.79 17.06 8.42
C PHE A 73 -6.69 16.04 7.72
N MET A 74 -6.51 14.73 7.96
CA MET A 74 -7.32 13.68 7.35
C MET A 74 -7.49 12.47 8.28
N SER A 75 -8.72 11.98 8.33
CA SER A 75 -9.08 10.69 8.92
C SER A 75 -8.70 9.51 8.01
N LYS A 76 -8.69 8.29 8.57
CA LYS A 76 -8.50 7.06 7.78
C LYS A 76 -9.58 6.89 6.71
N GLU A 77 -10.82 7.32 6.99
CA GLU A 77 -11.92 7.26 6.02
C GLU A 77 -11.69 8.24 4.86
N GLU A 78 -11.27 9.48 5.14
CA GLU A 78 -10.94 10.46 4.10
C GLU A 78 -9.76 10.02 3.25
N TYR A 79 -8.77 9.36 3.84
CA TYR A 79 -7.66 8.75 3.10
C TYR A 79 -8.14 7.71 2.08
N VAL A 80 -9.02 6.80 2.52
CA VAL A 80 -9.58 5.76 1.64
C VAL A 80 -10.44 6.39 0.55
N LYS A 81 -11.24 7.42 0.88
CA LYS A 81 -12.01 8.18 -0.12
C LYS A 81 -11.10 8.84 -1.16
N ALA A 82 -10.03 9.50 -0.73
CA ALA A 82 -9.04 10.12 -1.62
C ALA A 82 -8.40 9.10 -2.56
N LEU A 83 -8.00 7.92 -2.05
CA LEU A 83 -7.50 6.82 -2.87
C LEU A 83 -8.52 6.38 -3.93
N ILE A 84 -9.77 6.15 -3.52
CA ILE A 84 -10.84 5.73 -4.43
C ILE A 84 -11.07 6.80 -5.51
N THR A 85 -11.11 8.08 -5.12
CA THR A 85 -11.23 9.20 -6.07
C THR A 85 -10.08 9.19 -7.08
N GLY A 86 -8.84 9.01 -6.63
CA GLY A 86 -7.68 8.91 -7.50
C GLY A 86 -7.75 7.74 -8.48
N VAL A 87 -8.18 6.56 -8.02
CA VAL A 87 -8.37 5.37 -8.88
C VAL A 87 -9.49 5.59 -9.89
N VAL A 88 -10.62 6.17 -9.48
CA VAL A 88 -11.77 6.45 -10.37
C VAL A 88 -11.39 7.46 -11.45
N GLN A 89 -10.67 8.52 -11.10
CA GLN A 89 -10.16 9.51 -12.05
C GLN A 89 -9.16 8.87 -13.01
N SER A 90 -8.24 8.07 -12.49
CA SER A 90 -7.23 7.38 -13.29
C SER A 90 -7.85 6.40 -14.30
N ARG A 91 -8.97 5.76 -13.95
CA ARG A 91 -9.69 4.87 -14.88
C ARG A 91 -10.22 5.60 -16.12
N GLN A 92 -10.56 6.88 -15.99
CA GLN A 92 -11.00 7.71 -17.11
C GLN A 92 -9.82 8.18 -17.97
N LEU A 93 -8.70 8.51 -17.33
CA LEU A 93 -7.50 9.00 -18.00
C LEU A 93 -6.70 7.89 -18.69
N PHE A 94 -6.65 6.70 -18.07
CA PHE A 94 -5.80 5.58 -18.46
C PHE A 94 -6.65 4.31 -18.64
N PRO A 95 -7.40 4.18 -19.74
CA PRO A 95 -8.33 3.05 -19.94
C PRO A 95 -7.64 1.70 -20.15
N ASN A 96 -6.34 1.69 -20.44
CA ASN A 96 -5.57 0.48 -20.77
C ASN A 96 -5.03 -0.26 -19.54
N ILE A 97 -5.15 0.31 -18.34
CA ILE A 97 -4.69 -0.29 -17.08
C ILE A 97 -5.88 -0.58 -16.17
N CYS A 98 -5.96 -1.81 -15.66
CA CYS A 98 -6.93 -2.20 -14.65
C CYS A 98 -6.29 -2.05 -13.26
N VAL A 99 -6.86 -1.16 -12.44
CA VAL A 99 -6.34 -0.88 -11.10
C VAL A 99 -7.28 -1.46 -10.04
N ARG A 100 -6.69 -2.20 -9.11
CA ARG A 100 -7.32 -2.65 -7.85
C ARG A 100 -6.52 -2.09 -6.68
N PHE A 101 -7.15 -1.93 -5.53
CA PHE A 101 -6.44 -1.50 -4.33
C PHE A 101 -6.67 -2.46 -3.16
N LEU A 102 -5.65 -2.57 -2.31
CA LEU A 102 -5.63 -3.42 -1.12
C LEU A 102 -5.30 -2.56 0.11
N LEU A 103 -6.17 -2.59 1.10
CA LEU A 103 -5.88 -1.97 2.39
C LEU A 103 -4.94 -2.87 3.19
N SER A 104 -3.77 -2.33 3.53
CA SER A 104 -2.74 -3.00 4.32
C SER A 104 -2.93 -2.70 5.79
N ILE A 105 -2.73 -3.71 6.64
CA ILE A 105 -2.70 -3.57 8.10
C ILE A 105 -1.24 -3.58 8.54
N ASP A 106 -0.81 -2.55 9.28
CA ASP A 106 0.53 -2.53 9.86
C ASP A 106 0.54 -3.34 11.16
N ARG A 107 1.46 -4.31 11.26
CA ARG A 107 1.64 -5.17 12.45
C ARG A 107 2.02 -4.40 13.73
N ARG A 108 2.42 -3.12 13.60
CA ARG A 108 2.73 -2.23 14.73
C ARG A 108 1.48 -1.57 15.32
N GLN A 109 0.37 -1.59 14.59
CA GLN A 109 -0.90 -1.00 15.04
C GLN A 109 -1.60 -1.88 16.06
N THR A 110 -2.50 -1.26 16.81
CA THR A 110 -3.38 -1.95 17.76
C THR A 110 -4.41 -2.82 17.04
N VAL A 111 -5.02 -3.77 17.75
CA VAL A 111 -6.05 -4.65 17.18
C VAL A 111 -7.26 -3.83 16.76
N GLU A 112 -7.60 -2.80 17.54
CA GLU A 112 -8.71 -1.88 17.29
C GLU A 112 -8.51 -1.10 15.98
N GLU A 113 -7.29 -0.62 15.71
CA GLU A 113 -6.95 0.05 14.46
C GLU A 113 -6.96 -0.91 13.25
N ALA A 114 -6.59 -2.17 13.46
CA ALA A 114 -6.67 -3.20 12.44
C ALA A 114 -8.14 -3.52 12.11
N GLU A 115 -9.01 -3.62 13.12
CA GLU A 115 -10.45 -3.78 12.94
C GLU A 115 -11.10 -2.59 12.24
N GLU A 116 -10.68 -1.36 12.55
CA GLU A 116 -11.12 -0.17 11.85
C GLU A 116 -10.77 -0.24 10.36
N THR A 117 -9.52 -0.62 10.05
CA THR A 117 -9.06 -0.83 8.67
C THR A 117 -9.89 -1.90 7.96
N LEU A 118 -10.22 -3.00 8.66
CA LEU A 118 -11.10 -4.05 8.14
C LEU A 118 -12.51 -3.53 7.85
N LYS A 119 -13.11 -2.75 8.77
CA LYS A 119 -14.43 -2.14 8.57
C LYS A 119 -14.45 -1.21 7.37
N LEU A 120 -13.39 -0.43 7.16
CA LEU A 120 -13.22 0.40 5.96
C LEU A 120 -13.12 -0.46 4.70
N ALA A 121 -12.33 -1.54 4.73
CA ALA A 121 -12.21 -2.48 3.62
C ALA A 121 -13.56 -3.12 3.27
N LEU A 122 -14.36 -3.52 4.25
CA LEU A 122 -15.70 -4.09 4.03
C LEU A 122 -16.70 -3.06 3.51
N ARG A 123 -16.58 -1.79 3.92
CA ARG A 123 -17.47 -0.71 3.48
C ARG A 123 -17.23 -0.32 2.03
N TYR A 124 -15.96 -0.30 1.60
CA TYR A 124 -15.56 0.20 0.28
C TYR A 124 -15.09 -0.90 -0.68
N GLY A 125 -14.95 -2.14 -0.21
CA GLY A 125 -14.63 -3.31 -1.01
C GLY A 125 -15.85 -3.80 -1.78
N MET A 126 -15.89 -3.48 -3.07
CA MET A 126 -16.79 -4.08 -4.08
C MET A 126 -15.98 -4.78 -5.17
#